data_AF-A0A849WXF4-F1
#
_entry.id   AF-A0A849WXF4-F1
#
_cell.length_a   1.000
_cell.length_b   1.000
_cell.length_c   1.000
_cell.angle_alpha   90.00
_cell.angle_beta   90.00
_cell.angle_gamma   90.00
#
_symmetry.space_group_name_H-M   'P 1'
#
loop_
_entity.id
_entity.type
_entity.pdbx_description
1 polymer ?
#
loop_
_entity_poly.entity_id
_entity_poly.type
_entity_poly.pdbx_seq_one_letter_code
_entity_poly.pdbx_strand_id
1 'polypeptide(L)'
;GAPRQPGPDDHEKVTDLYEVWQKLGTKNLMEAYHDAIQIKDDAVKLFNLGYLTLKERAAIEGLFWHIITKIQKIVKEMGAAPEEFEAIDKELFDTYYSNFSVFKSCPDHWAVRQLFPVMPIHRLQEEPTRRATFVDLTCDSDGMMDRFIDVKDVKHAIEVHPLESGKEYYIGVFLLGAYQEILGDMHNLFGDTDAVYVSIKDDDYEIEHLVEGDTVAQVLEYVEYHKPALMERMRYTVENAMKNKRMTIQEGRRFLHQYEEGLNGYTYLEGNE
;
A
#
# COMPACT_ATOMS: atom_id res chain seq x y z
N GLY A 1 10.06 -17.34 -10.81
CA GLY A 1 11.06 -18.42 -10.65
C GLY A 1 10.37 -19.77 -10.59
N ALA A 2 11.12 -20.87 -10.65
CA ALA A 2 10.56 -22.19 -10.36
C ALA A 2 10.32 -22.33 -8.85
N PRO A 3 9.24 -23.01 -8.43
CA PRO A 3 8.97 -23.22 -7.00
C PRO A 3 10.05 -24.07 -6.34
N ARG A 4 10.18 -23.92 -5.01
CA ARG A 4 11.00 -24.81 -4.18
C ARG A 4 10.51 -26.25 -4.33
N GLN A 5 11.46 -27.17 -4.52
CA GLN A 5 11.16 -28.61 -4.49
C GLN A 5 11.00 -29.10 -3.03
N PRO A 6 10.06 -30.01 -2.76
CA PRO A 6 9.92 -30.63 -1.45
C PRO A 6 11.20 -31.39 -1.06
N GLY A 7 11.63 -31.21 0.18
CA GLY A 7 12.68 -32.00 0.81
C GLY A 7 12.13 -33.30 1.42
N PRO A 8 13.00 -34.26 1.79
CA PRO A 8 12.58 -35.53 2.39
C PRO A 8 11.94 -35.37 3.79
N ASP A 9 12.25 -34.27 4.48
CA ASP A 9 11.73 -33.96 5.82
C ASP A 9 10.57 -32.96 5.80
N ASP A 10 10.15 -32.47 4.63
CA ASP A 10 9.02 -31.55 4.53
C ASP A 10 7.70 -32.33 4.75
N HIS A 11 6.76 -31.71 5.45
CA HIS A 11 5.42 -32.26 5.63
C HIS A 11 4.75 -32.61 4.28
N GLU A 12 3.97 -33.71 4.27
CA GLU A 12 3.32 -34.27 3.07
C GLU A 12 2.59 -33.22 2.21
N LYS A 13 1.90 -32.27 2.86
CA LYS A 13 1.21 -31.13 2.21
C LYS A 13 2.09 -30.28 1.29
N VAL A 14 3.40 -30.18 1.54
CA VAL A 14 4.35 -29.51 0.64
C VAL A 14 4.48 -30.31 -0.66
N THR A 15 4.60 -31.63 -0.53
CA THR A 15 4.66 -32.57 -1.67
C THR A 15 3.36 -32.60 -2.45
N ASP A 16 2.21 -32.71 -1.77
CA ASP A 16 0.87 -32.67 -2.38
C ASP A 16 0.74 -31.45 -3.30
N LEU A 17 1.06 -30.27 -2.78
CA LEU A 17 0.91 -29.02 -3.52
C LEU A 17 1.91 -28.89 -4.67
N TYR A 18 3.13 -29.40 -4.49
CA TYR A 18 4.12 -29.45 -5.56
C TYR A 18 3.68 -30.37 -6.71
N GLU A 19 3.05 -31.51 -6.41
CA GLU A 19 2.48 -32.39 -7.44
C GLU A 19 1.34 -31.73 -8.21
N VAL A 20 0.45 -31.01 -7.51
CA VAL A 20 -0.61 -30.21 -8.16
C VAL A 20 0.01 -29.22 -9.14
N TRP A 21 1.04 -28.48 -8.72
CA TRP A 21 1.75 -27.53 -9.58
C TRP A 21 2.37 -28.19 -10.82
N GLN A 22 3.00 -29.36 -10.66
CA GLN A 22 3.62 -30.10 -11.77
C GLN A 22 2.58 -30.58 -12.79
N LYS A 23 1.47 -31.15 -12.30
CA LYS A 23 0.40 -31.74 -13.12
C LYS A 23 -0.58 -30.71 -13.69
N LEU A 24 -0.52 -29.45 -13.24
CA LEU A 24 -1.40 -28.37 -13.69
C LEU A 24 -1.31 -28.16 -15.21
N GLY A 25 -2.46 -28.22 -15.88
CA GLY A 25 -2.66 -27.94 -17.29
C GLY A 25 -4.11 -27.54 -17.61
N THR A 26 -4.43 -27.33 -18.89
CA THR A 26 -5.73 -26.79 -19.34
C THR A 26 -6.94 -27.66 -18.97
N LYS A 27 -6.75 -28.97 -18.81
CA LYS A 27 -7.84 -29.93 -18.55
C LYS A 27 -8.22 -30.07 -17.07
N ASN A 28 -7.35 -29.66 -16.15
CA ASN A 28 -7.52 -29.85 -14.71
C ASN A 28 -7.40 -28.53 -13.92
N LEU A 29 -7.58 -27.37 -14.57
CA LEU A 29 -7.44 -26.05 -13.93
C LEU A 29 -8.33 -25.91 -12.69
N MET A 30 -9.61 -26.28 -12.80
CA MET A 30 -10.58 -26.16 -11.71
C MET A 30 -10.25 -27.08 -10.54
N GLU A 31 -9.91 -28.34 -10.83
CA GLU A 31 -9.52 -29.32 -9.82
C GLU A 31 -8.26 -28.84 -9.08
N ALA A 32 -7.22 -28.45 -9.82
CA ALA A 32 -5.99 -27.96 -9.25
C ALA A 32 -6.17 -26.67 -8.43
N TYR A 33 -7.10 -25.80 -8.82
CA TYR A 33 -7.44 -24.60 -8.06
C TYR A 33 -8.07 -24.95 -6.70
N HIS A 34 -9.10 -25.80 -6.71
CA HIS A 34 -9.77 -26.22 -5.48
C HIS A 34 -8.85 -27.02 -4.56
N ASP A 35 -8.02 -27.92 -5.13
CA ASP A 35 -7.01 -28.65 -4.37
C ASP A 35 -6.00 -27.70 -3.72
N ALA A 36 -5.54 -26.68 -4.45
CA ALA A 36 -4.60 -25.71 -3.92
C ALA A 36 -5.20 -24.88 -2.76
N ILE A 37 -6.46 -24.45 -2.88
CA ILE A 37 -7.18 -23.76 -1.79
C ILE A 37 -7.30 -24.68 -0.58
N GLN A 38 -7.79 -25.90 -0.78
CA GLN A 38 -8.01 -26.85 0.31
C GLN A 38 -6.71 -27.16 1.06
N ILE A 39 -5.61 -27.42 0.32
CA ILE A 39 -4.30 -27.69 0.92
C ILE A 39 -3.77 -26.48 1.69
N LYS A 40 -3.92 -25.26 1.16
CA LYS A 40 -3.54 -24.02 1.86
C LYS A 40 -4.32 -23.84 3.16
N ASP A 41 -5.64 -24.03 3.14
CA ASP A 41 -6.50 -23.90 4.32
C ASP A 41 -6.17 -24.95 5.38
N ASP A 42 -5.93 -26.19 4.96
CA ASP A 42 -5.52 -27.26 5.88
C ASP A 42 -4.13 -27.00 6.46
N ALA A 43 -3.21 -26.43 5.68
CA ALA A 43 -1.90 -26.01 6.17
C ALA A 43 -2.01 -24.91 7.23
N VAL A 44 -2.91 -23.94 7.08
CA VAL A 44 -3.15 -22.92 8.13
C VAL A 44 -3.64 -23.58 9.42
N LYS A 45 -4.58 -24.54 9.33
CA LYS A 45 -5.07 -25.28 10.50
C LYS A 45 -3.96 -26.08 11.18
N LEU A 46 -3.17 -26.83 10.40
CA LEU A 46 -2.06 -27.65 10.92
C LEU A 46 -0.98 -26.79 11.57
N PHE A 47 -0.65 -25.64 10.98
CA PHE A 47 0.28 -24.68 11.58
C PHE A 47 -0.23 -24.15 12.92
N ASN A 48 -1.49 -23.75 12.99
CA ASN A 48 -2.10 -23.25 14.24
C ASN A 48 -2.14 -24.32 15.35
N LEU A 49 -2.23 -25.60 14.98
CA LEU A 49 -2.18 -26.73 15.90
C LEU A 49 -0.75 -27.19 16.23
N GLY A 50 0.28 -26.59 15.63
CA GLY A 50 1.68 -26.92 15.86
C GLY A 50 2.22 -28.12 15.08
N TYR A 51 1.47 -28.63 14.09
CA TYR A 51 1.86 -29.75 13.22
C TYR A 51 2.67 -29.33 11.98
N LEU A 52 2.77 -28.02 11.71
CA LEU A 52 3.61 -27.47 10.65
C LEU A 52 4.57 -26.44 11.22
N THR A 53 5.80 -26.45 10.71
CA THR A 53 6.80 -25.41 10.96
C THR A 53 6.54 -24.18 10.09
N LEU A 54 7.11 -23.04 10.48
CA LEU A 54 7.06 -21.82 9.69
C LEU A 54 7.69 -22.00 8.30
N LYS A 55 8.73 -22.82 8.19
CA LYS A 55 9.41 -23.09 6.90
C LYS A 55 8.50 -23.85 5.94
N GLU A 56 7.75 -24.83 6.43
CA GLU A 56 6.81 -25.60 5.62
C GLU A 56 5.60 -24.76 5.24
N ARG A 57 5.06 -23.97 6.18
CA ARG A 57 4.00 -23.01 5.87
C ARG A 57 4.41 -22.04 4.77
N ALA A 58 5.61 -21.47 4.86
CA ALA A 58 6.14 -20.58 3.83
C ALA A 58 6.33 -21.29 2.47
N ALA A 59 6.74 -22.56 2.47
CA ALA A 59 6.84 -23.37 1.26
C ALA A 59 5.48 -23.62 0.61
N ILE A 60 4.46 -23.94 1.43
CA ILE A 60 3.08 -24.16 0.97
C ILE A 60 2.49 -22.87 0.41
N GLU A 61 2.59 -21.75 1.13
CA GLU A 61 2.09 -20.45 0.66
C GLU A 61 2.81 -20.02 -0.64
N GLY A 62 4.13 -20.22 -0.75
CA GLY A 62 4.87 -19.96 -1.98
C GLY A 62 4.43 -20.83 -3.16
N LEU A 63 4.25 -22.14 -2.93
CA LEU A 63 3.75 -23.09 -3.94
C LEU A 63 2.33 -22.73 -4.41
N PHE A 64 1.45 -22.35 -3.47
CA PHE A 64 0.11 -21.89 -3.78
C PHE A 64 0.15 -20.73 -4.77
N TRP A 65 0.93 -19.68 -4.50
CA TRP A 65 1.05 -18.54 -5.41
C TRP A 65 1.64 -18.90 -6.78
N HIS A 66 2.55 -19.89 -6.84
CA HIS A 66 3.04 -20.42 -8.11
C HIS A 66 1.95 -21.15 -8.93
N ILE A 67 1.05 -21.88 -8.27
CA ILE A 67 -0.12 -22.50 -8.91
C ILE A 67 -1.06 -21.43 -9.44
N ILE A 68 -1.46 -20.48 -8.58
CA ILE A 68 -2.37 -19.38 -8.93
C ILE A 68 -1.85 -18.57 -10.12
N THR A 69 -0.55 -18.22 -10.12
CA THR A 69 0.09 -17.50 -11.24
C THR A 69 0.07 -18.33 -12.54
N LYS A 70 0.31 -19.66 -12.44
CA LYS A 70 0.28 -20.55 -13.61
C LYS A 70 -1.14 -20.73 -14.15
N ILE A 71 -2.16 -20.81 -13.28
CA ILE A 71 -3.58 -20.83 -13.66
C ILE A 71 -3.92 -19.55 -14.42
N GLN A 72 -3.60 -18.38 -13.86
CA GLN A 72 -3.91 -17.09 -14.49
C GLN A 72 -3.32 -16.98 -15.90
N LYS A 73 -2.07 -17.46 -16.09
CA LYS A 73 -1.44 -17.49 -17.42
C LYS A 73 -2.23 -18.33 -18.42
N ILE A 74 -2.65 -19.55 -18.02
CA ILE A 74 -3.41 -20.45 -18.88
C ILE A 74 -4.79 -19.85 -19.20
N VAL A 75 -5.47 -19.28 -18.22
CA VAL A 75 -6.78 -18.65 -18.38
C VAL A 75 -6.72 -17.47 -19.36
N LYS A 76 -5.70 -16.60 -19.25
CA LYS A 76 -5.47 -15.50 -20.20
C LYS A 76 -5.25 -16.00 -21.63
N GLU A 77 -4.53 -17.10 -21.82
CA GLU A 77 -4.29 -17.72 -23.13
C GLU A 77 -5.57 -18.36 -23.73
N MET A 78 -6.55 -18.73 -22.90
CA MET A 78 -7.83 -19.31 -23.35
C MET A 78 -8.84 -18.27 -23.85
N GLY A 79 -8.64 -16.98 -23.54
CA GLY A 79 -9.47 -15.86 -24.01
C GLY A 79 -10.87 -15.72 -23.38
N ALA A 80 -11.41 -16.77 -22.77
CA ALA A 80 -12.65 -16.74 -21.99
C ALA A 80 -12.41 -17.39 -20.62
N ALA A 81 -12.34 -16.56 -19.58
CA ALA A 81 -12.18 -17.02 -18.21
C ALA A 81 -13.53 -17.47 -17.62
N PRO A 82 -13.62 -18.67 -17.04
CA PRO A 82 -14.70 -19.01 -16.12
C PRO A 82 -14.84 -18.00 -14.97
N GLU A 83 -16.06 -17.75 -14.51
CA GLU A 83 -16.39 -16.77 -13.46
C GLU A 83 -15.60 -17.00 -12.15
N GLU A 84 -15.36 -18.26 -11.76
CA GLU A 84 -14.55 -18.61 -10.58
C GLU A 84 -13.09 -18.12 -10.67
N PHE A 85 -12.57 -17.88 -11.87
CA PHE A 85 -11.24 -17.31 -12.07
C PHE A 85 -11.20 -15.79 -12.08
N GLU A 86 -12.36 -15.10 -12.12
CA GLU A 86 -12.41 -13.66 -11.88
C GLU A 86 -12.07 -13.33 -10.42
N ALA A 87 -12.41 -14.22 -9.48
CA ALA A 87 -12.02 -14.08 -8.08
C ALA A 87 -10.49 -14.20 -7.89
N ILE A 88 -9.83 -15.08 -8.65
CA ILE A 88 -8.36 -15.20 -8.65
C ILE A 88 -7.70 -13.90 -9.08
N ASP A 89 -8.27 -13.23 -10.07
CA ASP A 89 -7.72 -11.99 -10.59
C ASP A 89 -7.62 -10.91 -9.50
N LYS A 90 -8.56 -10.91 -8.53
CA LYS A 90 -8.53 -10.02 -7.36
C LYS A 90 -7.41 -10.34 -6.38
N GLU A 91 -7.05 -11.60 -6.22
CA GLU A 91 -5.94 -12.02 -5.35
C GLU A 91 -4.56 -11.65 -5.92
N LEU A 92 -4.48 -11.27 -7.20
CA LEU A 92 -3.25 -10.98 -7.92
C LEU A 92 -3.06 -9.49 -8.23
N PHE A 93 -3.88 -8.61 -7.64
CA PHE A 93 -3.67 -7.18 -7.76
C PHE A 93 -2.42 -6.77 -6.99
N ASP A 94 -1.64 -5.87 -7.59
CA ASP A 94 -0.55 -5.25 -6.87
C ASP A 94 -1.10 -4.25 -5.84
N THR A 95 -0.37 -4.07 -4.75
CA THR A 95 -0.66 -3.03 -3.77
C THR A 95 0.33 -1.90 -3.93
N TYR A 96 -0.14 -0.72 -4.34
CA TYR A 96 0.69 0.47 -4.52
C TYR A 96 0.53 1.36 -3.29
N TYR A 97 1.59 1.46 -2.49
CA TYR A 97 1.62 2.36 -1.33
C TYR A 97 1.75 3.80 -1.81
N SER A 98 0.79 4.61 -1.46
CA SER A 98 0.63 5.98 -1.95
C SER A 98 0.84 6.95 -0.81
N ASN A 99 1.61 8.02 -1.07
CA ASN A 99 1.93 9.05 -0.08
C ASN A 99 0.75 10.01 0.15
N PHE A 100 -0.32 9.51 0.73
CA PHE A 100 -1.52 10.29 1.09
C PHE A 100 -2.27 9.61 2.26
N SER A 101 -3.41 10.16 2.65
CA SER A 101 -4.35 9.56 3.60
C SER A 101 -5.75 9.58 2.98
N VAL A 102 -6.40 8.42 2.89
CA VAL A 102 -7.78 8.30 2.40
C VAL A 102 -8.73 9.04 3.33
N PHE A 103 -8.54 8.92 4.65
CA PHE A 103 -9.38 9.58 5.64
C PHE A 103 -9.29 11.11 5.56
N LYS A 104 -8.14 11.63 5.14
CA LYS A 104 -7.92 13.07 4.99
C LYS A 104 -8.43 13.60 3.64
N SER A 105 -8.02 12.98 2.54
CA SER A 105 -8.25 13.53 1.20
C SER A 105 -9.48 12.96 0.48
N CYS A 106 -9.94 11.77 0.88
CA CYS A 106 -11.03 11.04 0.24
C CYS A 106 -12.02 10.43 1.27
N PRO A 107 -12.49 11.18 2.29
CA PRO A 107 -13.28 10.61 3.39
C PRO A 107 -14.57 9.91 2.91
N ASP A 108 -15.22 10.39 1.85
CA ASP A 108 -16.44 9.75 1.33
C ASP A 108 -16.17 8.39 0.68
N HIS A 109 -14.94 8.15 0.20
CA HIS A 109 -14.54 6.84 -0.30
C HIS A 109 -14.67 5.79 0.80
N TRP A 110 -14.12 6.12 1.97
CA TRP A 110 -14.19 5.28 3.15
C TRP A 110 -15.61 5.23 3.74
N ALA A 111 -16.21 6.38 4.01
CA ALA A 111 -17.45 6.47 4.79
C ALA A 111 -18.70 5.97 4.04
N VAL A 112 -18.83 6.33 2.77
CA VAL A 112 -20.06 6.08 1.98
C VAL A 112 -19.80 5.32 0.68
N ARG A 113 -18.58 4.79 0.49
CA ARG A 113 -18.18 4.02 -0.69
C ARG A 113 -18.28 4.83 -1.99
N GLN A 114 -18.06 6.14 -1.91
CA GLN A 114 -18.04 7.01 -3.07
C GLN A 114 -16.92 6.59 -4.02
N LEU A 115 -17.23 6.56 -5.31
CA LEU A 115 -16.24 6.26 -6.35
C LEU A 115 -15.69 7.57 -6.91
N PHE A 116 -14.37 7.68 -6.96
CA PHE A 116 -13.68 8.78 -7.62
C PHE A 116 -13.00 8.27 -8.90
N PRO A 117 -12.94 9.08 -9.97
CA PRO A 117 -12.06 8.76 -11.09
C PRO A 117 -10.60 8.82 -10.62
N VAL A 118 -9.84 7.77 -10.91
CA VAL A 118 -8.44 7.64 -10.53
C VAL A 118 -7.66 7.17 -11.75
N MET A 119 -6.55 7.85 -12.06
CA MET A 119 -5.67 7.44 -13.15
C MET A 119 -4.25 7.96 -12.97
N PRO A 120 -3.24 7.32 -13.59
CA PRO A 120 -1.91 7.92 -13.72
C PRO A 120 -2.01 9.27 -14.43
N ILE A 121 -1.21 10.25 -14.00
CA ILE A 121 -1.16 11.59 -14.65
C ILE A 121 0.07 11.79 -15.53
N HIS A 122 0.83 10.72 -15.74
CA HIS A 122 2.02 10.68 -16.55
C HIS A 122 2.16 9.29 -17.21
N ARG A 123 3.08 9.15 -18.17
CA ARG A 123 3.26 7.94 -18.99
C ARG A 123 2.03 7.52 -19.80
N LEU A 124 1.13 8.46 -20.10
CA LEU A 124 -0.15 8.20 -20.79
C LEU A 124 -0.03 7.66 -22.23
N GLN A 125 1.18 7.64 -22.79
CA GLN A 125 1.49 7.06 -24.11
C GLN A 125 2.00 5.62 -24.02
N GLU A 126 2.18 5.10 -22.81
CA GLU A 126 2.58 3.72 -22.54
C GLU A 126 1.34 2.92 -22.16
N GLU A 127 1.28 1.65 -22.58
CA GLU A 127 0.18 0.77 -22.18
C GLU A 127 0.41 0.31 -20.72
N PRO A 128 -0.55 0.51 -19.80
CA PRO A 128 -0.45 -0.01 -18.45
C PRO A 128 -0.56 -1.55 -18.46
N THR A 129 0.38 -2.22 -17.80
CA THR A 129 0.49 -3.70 -17.82
C THR A 129 0.24 -4.36 -16.47
N ARG A 130 0.01 -3.55 -15.43
CA ARG A 130 -0.28 -4.01 -14.06
C ARG A 130 -1.70 -3.60 -13.68
N ARG A 131 -2.28 -4.31 -12.71
CA ARG A 131 -3.53 -3.93 -12.05
C ARG A 131 -3.23 -3.75 -10.59
N ALA A 132 -3.61 -2.61 -10.02
CA ALA A 132 -3.30 -2.30 -8.64
C ALA A 132 -4.48 -1.69 -7.87
N THR A 133 -4.47 -1.92 -6.57
CA THR A 133 -5.16 -1.10 -5.58
C THR A 133 -4.16 -0.13 -4.94
N PHE A 134 -4.68 0.96 -4.36
CA PHE A 134 -3.84 1.92 -3.63
C PHE A 134 -4.07 1.79 -2.15
N VAL A 135 -3.00 1.67 -1.38
CA VAL A 135 -3.05 1.74 0.08
C VAL A 135 -2.37 3.02 0.49
N ASP A 136 -2.94 3.71 1.47
CA ASP A 136 -2.43 4.97 1.99
C ASP A 136 -1.33 4.73 3.04
N LEU A 137 -0.89 5.78 3.72
CA LEU A 137 0.16 5.68 4.74
C LEU A 137 -0.35 5.38 6.16
N THR A 138 -1.66 5.26 6.34
CA THR A 138 -2.22 4.98 7.65
C THR A 138 -1.96 3.54 8.06
N CYS A 139 -2.04 3.30 9.37
CA CYS A 139 -1.93 1.96 9.92
C CYS A 139 -3.26 1.21 9.90
N ASP A 140 -4.31 1.84 9.37
CA ASP A 140 -5.66 1.28 9.31
C ASP A 140 -5.83 0.49 8.01
N SER A 141 -6.39 -0.71 8.10
CA SER A 141 -6.69 -1.53 6.93
C SER A 141 -7.77 -0.91 6.03
N ASP A 142 -8.56 0.02 6.56
CA ASP A 142 -9.54 0.79 5.80
C ASP A 142 -8.91 1.92 4.97
N GLY A 143 -7.62 2.23 5.20
CA GLY A 143 -6.80 3.19 4.44
C GLY A 143 -6.44 2.68 3.05
N MET A 144 -7.43 2.26 2.26
CA MET A 144 -7.26 1.65 0.96
C MET A 144 -8.31 2.13 -0.03
N MET A 145 -7.87 2.36 -1.26
CA MET A 145 -8.72 2.57 -2.42
C MET A 145 -8.73 1.31 -3.29
N ASP A 146 -9.79 0.51 -3.11
CA ASP A 146 -9.97 -0.81 -3.73
C ASP A 146 -11.18 -0.90 -4.67
N ARG A 147 -11.82 0.24 -4.94
CA ARG A 147 -13.04 0.36 -5.73
C ARG A 147 -12.99 1.55 -6.66
N PHE A 148 -13.26 1.29 -7.93
CA PHE A 148 -13.04 2.22 -9.03
C PHE A 148 -14.21 2.17 -10.02
N ILE A 149 -14.32 3.23 -10.82
CA ILE A 149 -15.37 3.37 -11.83
C ILE A 149 -15.12 2.40 -12.99
N ASP A 150 -16.16 1.68 -13.43
CA ASP A 150 -16.17 0.93 -14.69
C ASP A 150 -17.46 1.16 -15.48
N VAL A 151 -17.48 0.72 -16.74
CA VAL A 151 -18.59 0.92 -17.68
C VAL A 151 -19.83 0.09 -17.30
N LYS A 152 -19.63 -1.07 -16.66
CA LYS A 152 -20.71 -2.01 -16.33
C LYS A 152 -20.98 -2.15 -14.84
N ASP A 153 -19.94 -2.11 -14.02
CA ASP A 153 -20.01 -2.32 -12.56
C ASP A 153 -18.87 -1.58 -11.85
N VAL A 154 -18.53 -1.94 -10.61
CA VAL A 154 -17.38 -1.43 -9.87
C VAL A 154 -16.14 -2.27 -10.19
N LYS A 155 -15.07 -1.61 -10.64
CA LYS A 155 -13.74 -2.23 -10.76
C LYS A 155 -13.09 -2.33 -9.39
N HIS A 156 -12.33 -3.40 -9.15
CA HIS A 156 -11.61 -3.62 -7.89
C HIS A 156 -10.10 -3.34 -7.94
N ALA A 157 -9.62 -2.89 -9.09
CA ALA A 157 -8.26 -2.42 -9.33
C ALA A 157 -8.28 -1.54 -10.58
N ILE A 158 -7.26 -0.69 -10.74
CA ILE A 158 -7.05 0.07 -11.97
C ILE A 158 -5.80 -0.38 -12.71
N GLU A 159 -5.83 -0.21 -14.02
CA GLU A 159 -4.69 -0.43 -14.88
C GLU A 159 -3.61 0.65 -14.63
N VAL A 160 -2.41 0.20 -14.25
CA VAL A 160 -1.25 1.06 -13.96
C VAL A 160 0.02 0.56 -14.63
N HIS A 161 0.99 1.45 -14.75
CA HIS A 161 2.33 1.10 -15.21
C HIS A 161 3.14 0.47 -14.08
N PRO A 162 4.06 -0.46 -14.38
CA PRO A 162 4.98 -0.97 -13.38
C PRO A 162 5.84 0.16 -12.80
N LEU A 163 6.04 0.12 -11.48
CA LEU A 163 6.93 1.04 -10.78
C LEU A 163 8.38 0.80 -11.19
N GLU A 164 9.12 1.90 -11.38
CA GLU A 164 10.54 1.88 -11.70
C GLU A 164 11.33 2.36 -10.49
N SER A 165 12.34 1.60 -10.09
CA SER A 165 13.17 1.91 -8.91
C SER A 165 13.77 3.31 -9.03
N GLY A 166 13.59 4.14 -8.00
CA GLY A 166 14.09 5.51 -7.94
C GLY A 166 13.36 6.50 -8.85
N LYS A 167 12.19 6.14 -9.41
CA LYS A 167 11.34 7.07 -10.16
C LYS A 167 10.02 7.26 -9.47
N GLU A 168 9.60 8.51 -9.38
CA GLU A 168 8.28 8.86 -8.87
C GLU A 168 7.17 8.41 -9.82
N TYR A 169 6.06 8.00 -9.24
CA TYR A 169 4.88 7.56 -9.96
C TYR A 169 3.64 8.26 -9.40
N TYR A 170 3.05 9.14 -10.21
CA TYR A 170 1.99 10.04 -9.78
C TYR A 170 0.63 9.56 -10.25
N ILE A 171 -0.31 9.54 -9.30
CA ILE A 171 -1.72 9.22 -9.50
C ILE A 171 -2.54 10.47 -9.23
N GLY A 172 -3.50 10.74 -10.10
CA GLY A 172 -4.52 11.76 -9.89
C GLY A 172 -5.81 11.13 -9.41
N VAL A 173 -6.42 11.74 -8.39
CA VAL A 173 -7.78 11.45 -7.94
C VAL A 173 -8.63 12.68 -8.26
N PHE A 174 -9.70 12.49 -9.01
CA PHE A 174 -10.48 13.58 -9.58
C PHE A 174 -11.85 13.69 -8.91
N LEU A 175 -12.51 14.83 -9.13
CA LEU A 175 -13.84 15.13 -8.60
C LEU A 175 -13.92 15.18 -7.06
N LEU A 176 -12.82 15.58 -6.41
CA LEU A 176 -12.73 15.77 -4.95
C LEU A 176 -13.25 17.14 -4.46
N GLY A 177 -13.63 18.06 -5.35
CA GLY A 177 -13.93 19.45 -5.00
C GLY A 177 -15.22 19.69 -4.18
N ALA A 178 -15.95 18.64 -3.81
CA ALA A 178 -17.14 18.76 -2.97
C ALA A 178 -17.02 17.85 -1.75
N TYR A 179 -17.32 18.40 -0.57
CA TYR A 179 -17.28 17.74 0.76
C TYR A 179 -15.91 17.29 1.26
N GLN A 180 -15.00 16.83 0.39
CA GLN A 180 -13.81 16.08 0.83
C GLN A 180 -12.88 16.88 1.75
N GLU A 181 -12.54 18.12 1.37
CA GLU A 181 -11.62 18.96 2.14
C GLU A 181 -12.10 19.21 3.57
N ILE A 182 -13.39 19.52 3.75
CA ILE A 182 -13.93 19.88 5.07
C ILE A 182 -14.29 18.67 5.95
N LEU A 183 -14.53 17.51 5.34
CA LEU A 183 -14.86 16.27 6.06
C LEU A 183 -13.61 15.47 6.45
N GLY A 184 -12.44 15.78 5.89
CA GLY A 184 -11.20 15.06 6.13
C GLY A 184 -10.77 15.11 7.61
N ASP A 185 -10.46 13.96 8.18
CA ASP A 185 -9.96 13.84 9.54
C ASP A 185 -8.42 13.75 9.60
N MET A 186 -7.85 13.84 10.81
CA MET A 186 -6.42 13.68 11.05
C MET A 186 -6.08 12.26 11.53
N HIS A 187 -6.59 11.22 10.86
CA HIS A 187 -6.23 9.84 11.17
C HIS A 187 -4.70 9.67 11.15
N ASN A 188 -4.14 9.02 12.18
CA ASN A 188 -2.70 8.91 12.38
C ASN A 188 -1.91 10.23 12.43
N LEU A 189 -2.58 11.36 12.71
CA LEU A 189 -1.99 12.70 12.74
C LEU A 189 -1.44 13.16 11.37
N PHE A 190 -1.96 12.62 10.26
CA PHE A 190 -1.77 13.22 8.94
C PHE A 190 -2.67 14.46 8.84
N GLY A 191 -2.06 15.63 8.63
CA GLY A 191 -2.77 16.90 8.59
C GLY A 191 -3.22 17.29 7.19
N ASP A 192 -3.59 18.56 7.00
CA ASP A 192 -3.96 19.11 5.70
C ASP A 192 -2.84 18.94 4.66
N THR A 193 -3.23 18.67 3.41
CA THR A 193 -2.30 18.59 2.30
C THR A 193 -2.02 19.95 1.69
N ASP A 194 -0.87 20.12 1.06
CA ASP A 194 -0.61 21.29 0.21
C ASP A 194 -1.72 21.47 -0.83
N ALA A 195 -2.21 22.70 -0.98
CA ALA A 195 -3.20 23.06 -1.97
C ALA A 195 -2.73 24.24 -2.83
N VAL A 196 -2.89 24.11 -4.15
CA VAL A 196 -2.44 25.11 -5.13
C VAL A 196 -3.61 25.57 -5.99
N TYR A 197 -3.79 26.88 -6.09
CA TYR A 197 -4.76 27.52 -6.98
C TYR A 197 -4.06 27.85 -8.29
N VAL A 198 -4.47 27.19 -9.37
CA VAL A 198 -3.91 27.38 -10.71
C VAL A 198 -4.95 28.07 -11.57
N SER A 199 -4.59 29.22 -12.16
CA SER A 199 -5.37 29.85 -13.21
C SER A 199 -4.72 29.63 -14.57
N ILE A 200 -5.57 29.50 -15.59
CA ILE A 200 -5.15 29.30 -16.97
C ILE A 200 -5.60 30.53 -17.75
N LYS A 201 -4.65 31.17 -18.42
CA LYS A 201 -4.93 32.33 -19.27
C LYS A 201 -4.22 32.14 -20.60
N ASP A 202 -5.00 32.24 -21.68
CA ASP A 202 -4.55 31.92 -23.02
C ASP A 202 -4.00 30.48 -23.08
N ASP A 203 -2.72 30.30 -23.43
CA ASP A 203 -2.01 29.00 -23.47
C ASP A 203 -0.99 28.84 -22.32
N ASP A 204 -1.05 29.67 -21.29
CA ASP A 204 -0.14 29.63 -20.13
C ASP A 204 -0.90 29.42 -18.82
N TYR A 205 -0.19 29.00 -17.78
CA TYR A 205 -0.74 28.81 -16.43
C TYR A 205 0.02 29.64 -15.40
N GLU A 206 -0.71 30.14 -14.40
CA GLU A 206 -0.15 30.85 -13.27
C GLU A 206 -0.59 30.17 -11.95
N ILE A 207 0.34 30.07 -11.01
CA ILE A 207 0.04 29.65 -9.64
C ILE A 207 -0.33 30.91 -8.86
N GLU A 208 -1.62 31.10 -8.59
CA GLU A 208 -2.12 32.30 -7.91
C GLU A 208 -1.88 32.26 -6.41
N HIS A 209 -2.07 31.08 -5.81
CA HIS A 209 -1.98 30.91 -4.37
C HIS A 209 -1.52 29.50 -4.01
N LEU A 210 -0.64 29.42 -3.02
CA LEU A 210 -0.19 28.19 -2.36
C LEU A 210 -0.67 28.25 -0.90
N VAL A 211 -1.37 27.22 -0.49
CA VAL A 211 -1.68 26.94 0.91
C VAL A 211 -0.81 25.76 1.31
N GLU A 212 0.13 26.01 2.21
CA GLU A 212 0.99 24.96 2.77
C GLU A 212 0.15 24.05 3.67
N GLY A 213 0.36 22.75 3.54
CA GLY A 213 -0.24 21.75 4.41
C GLY A 213 0.39 21.76 5.80
N ASP A 214 -0.12 20.89 6.66
CA ASP A 214 0.26 20.91 8.07
C ASP A 214 1.63 20.27 8.32
N THR A 215 2.38 20.91 9.21
CA THR A 215 3.57 20.33 9.84
C THR A 215 3.20 19.44 11.01
N VAL A 216 4.13 18.56 11.41
CA VAL A 216 3.98 17.73 12.61
C VAL A 216 3.70 18.57 13.86
N ALA A 217 4.34 19.73 14.00
CA ALA A 217 4.11 20.65 15.12
C ALA A 217 2.68 21.22 15.14
N GLN A 218 2.12 21.57 13.98
CA GLN A 218 0.74 22.06 13.87
C GLN A 218 -0.24 20.95 14.27
N VAL A 219 -0.07 19.73 13.75
CA VAL A 219 -0.97 18.62 14.10
C VAL A 219 -0.88 18.27 15.60
N LEU A 220 0.32 18.28 16.18
CA LEU A 220 0.50 18.06 17.61
C LEU A 220 -0.15 19.14 18.48
N GLU A 221 -0.24 20.37 17.99
CA GLU A 221 -0.91 21.45 18.70
C GLU A 221 -2.42 21.20 18.85
N TYR A 222 -3.08 20.57 17.87
CA TYR A 222 -4.50 20.17 17.98
C TYR A 222 -4.76 19.17 19.11
N VAL A 223 -3.75 18.39 19.50
CA VAL A 223 -3.82 17.44 20.62
C VAL A 223 -3.14 17.98 21.88
N GLU A 224 -3.01 19.32 21.99
CA GLU A 224 -2.51 20.06 23.16
C GLU A 224 -1.00 19.85 23.44
N TYR A 225 -0.22 19.51 22.42
CA TYR A 225 1.24 19.43 22.48
C TYR A 225 1.92 20.57 21.74
N HIS A 226 2.41 21.56 22.49
CA HIS A 226 3.07 22.72 21.90
C HIS A 226 4.57 22.49 21.66
N LYS A 227 5.04 22.83 20.45
CA LYS A 227 6.45 22.72 20.02
C LYS A 227 7.47 23.25 21.03
N PRO A 228 7.33 24.45 21.64
CA PRO A 228 8.32 24.96 22.59
C PRO A 228 8.50 24.06 23.81
N ALA A 229 7.40 23.50 24.34
CA ALA A 229 7.44 22.60 25.49
C ALA A 229 8.07 21.24 25.14
N LEU A 230 7.80 20.72 23.94
CA LEU A 230 8.42 19.50 23.42
C LEU A 230 9.94 19.67 23.27
N MET A 231 10.37 20.77 22.65
CA MET A 231 11.78 21.10 22.46
C MET A 231 12.53 21.21 23.79
N GLU A 232 11.93 21.87 24.79
CA GLU A 232 12.56 22.03 26.10
C GLU A 232 12.70 20.68 26.84
N ARG A 233 11.66 19.84 26.81
CA ARG A 233 11.72 18.48 27.38
C ARG A 233 12.79 17.63 26.70
N MET A 234 12.91 17.73 25.37
CA MET A 234 13.93 17.00 24.64
C MET A 234 15.35 17.50 24.96
N ARG A 235 15.53 18.82 25.08
CA ARG A 235 16.80 19.42 25.51
C ARG A 235 17.25 18.89 26.86
N TYR A 236 16.36 18.88 27.86
CA TYR A 236 16.66 18.31 29.18
C TYR A 236 17.06 16.82 29.10
N THR A 237 16.37 16.04 28.26
CA THR A 237 16.65 14.62 28.05
C THR A 237 18.04 14.38 27.44
N VAL A 238 18.40 15.17 26.43
CA VAL A 238 19.72 15.15 25.78
C VAL A 238 20.82 15.56 26.75
N GLU A 239 20.63 16.63 27.52
CA GLU A 239 21.60 17.07 28.53
C GLU A 239 21.84 16.00 29.61
N ASN A 240 20.78 15.32 30.06
CA ASN A 240 20.92 14.23 31.01
C ASN A 240 21.65 13.02 30.40
N ALA A 241 21.40 12.68 29.13
CA ALA A 241 22.14 11.62 28.44
C ALA A 241 23.64 11.95 28.33
N MET A 242 23.97 13.21 28.07
CA MET A 242 25.36 13.70 28.01
C MET A 242 26.04 13.66 29.38
N LYS A 243 25.36 14.10 30.45
CA LYS A 243 25.86 14.00 31.84
C LYS A 243 26.18 12.56 32.23
N ASN A 244 25.37 11.60 31.78
CA ASN A 244 25.55 10.18 32.01
C ASN A 244 26.50 9.49 31.00
N LYS A 245 27.20 10.25 30.15
CA LYS A 245 28.16 9.75 29.14
C LYS A 245 27.55 8.73 28.16
N ARG A 246 26.23 8.80 27.92
CA ARG A 246 25.52 7.98 26.92
C ARG A 246 25.46 8.64 25.54
N MET A 247 25.88 9.90 25.43
CA MET A 247 25.81 10.72 24.23
C MET A 247 26.90 11.80 24.27
N THR A 248 27.53 12.07 23.14
CA THR A 248 28.50 13.16 22.98
C THR A 248 27.81 14.50 22.70
N ILE A 249 28.56 15.61 22.80
CA ILE A 249 28.04 16.95 22.47
C ILE A 249 27.61 17.06 21.01
N GLN A 250 28.38 16.45 20.10
CA GLN A 250 28.09 16.49 18.67
C GLN A 250 26.82 15.70 18.35
N GLU A 251 26.67 14.50 18.92
CA GLU A 251 25.46 13.69 18.76
C GLU A 251 24.23 14.39 19.35
N GLY A 252 24.34 15.02 20.53
CA GLY A 252 23.23 15.75 21.14
C GLY A 252 22.76 16.93 20.31
N ARG A 253 23.68 17.69 19.72
CA ARG A 253 23.31 18.79 18.79
C ARG A 253 22.61 18.27 17.55
N ARG A 254 23.17 17.22 16.92
CA ARG A 254 22.56 16.60 15.74
C ARG A 254 21.17 16.07 16.06
N PHE A 255 20.99 15.40 17.20
CA PHE A 255 19.70 14.86 17.62
C PHE A 255 18.65 15.95 17.82
N LEU A 256 19.01 17.05 18.51
CA LEU A 256 18.07 18.16 18.71
C LEU A 256 17.71 18.85 17.39
N HIS A 257 18.66 18.98 16.47
CA HIS A 257 18.39 19.52 15.14
C HIS A 257 17.43 18.63 14.36
N GLN A 258 17.69 17.32 14.28
CA GLN A 258 16.80 16.37 13.61
C GLN A 258 15.40 16.31 14.24
N TYR A 259 15.32 16.44 15.57
CA TYR A 259 14.04 16.50 16.27
C TYR A 259 13.26 17.78 15.93
N GLU A 260 13.95 18.92 15.84
CA GLU A 260 13.34 20.19 15.43
C GLU A 260 12.92 20.19 13.96
N GLU A 261 13.72 19.60 13.08
CA GLU A 261 13.39 19.39 11.66
C GLU A 261 12.16 18.50 11.54
N GLY A 262 12.12 17.35 12.22
CA GLY A 262 10.96 16.46 12.20
C GLY A 262 9.68 17.12 12.73
N LEU A 263 9.77 18.05 13.69
CA LEU A 263 8.61 18.83 14.15
C LEU A 263 8.15 19.87 13.12
N ASN A 264 9.06 20.42 12.31
CA ASN A 264 8.72 21.39 11.26
C ASN A 264 8.45 20.74 9.91
N GLY A 265 8.74 19.46 9.79
CA GLY A 265 8.49 18.68 8.60
C GLY A 265 6.99 18.55 8.34
N TYR A 266 6.67 18.39 7.07
CA TYR A 266 5.34 18.04 6.60
C TYR A 266 4.90 16.69 7.19
N THR A 267 3.59 16.49 7.38
CA THR A 267 3.10 15.26 8.03
C THR A 267 3.24 14.01 7.18
N TYR A 268 3.42 14.17 5.86
CA TYR A 268 3.55 13.08 4.90
C TYR A 268 5.01 12.67 4.69
N LEU A 269 5.22 11.49 4.08
CA LEU A 269 6.56 10.96 3.91
C LEU A 269 7.33 11.73 2.84
N GLU A 270 8.63 11.90 3.07
CA GLU A 270 9.57 12.34 2.05
C GLU A 270 9.90 11.16 1.13
N GLY A 271 10.13 11.42 -0.16
CA GLY A 271 10.58 10.39 -1.10
C GLY A 271 11.91 9.79 -0.62
N ASN A 272 12.08 8.47 -0.78
CA ASN A 272 13.38 7.85 -0.57
C ASN A 272 14.36 8.39 -1.65
N GLU A 273 15.27 9.28 -1.27
CA GLU A 273 16.48 9.57 -2.06
C GLU A 273 17.40 8.34 -2.19
#